data_AF-A0A377GUR9-F1
#
_entry.id   AF-A0A377GUR9-F1
#
_cell.length_a   1.000
_cell.length_b   1.000
_cell.length_c   1.000
_cell.angle_alpha   90.00
_cell.angle_beta   90.00
_cell.angle_gamma   90.00
#
_symmetry.space_group_name_H-M   'P 1'
#
loop_
_entity.id
_entity.type
_entity.pdbx_description
1 polymer ?
#
loop_
_entity_poly.entity_id
_entity_poly.type
_entity_poly.pdbx_seq_one_letter_code
_entity_poly.pdbx_strand_id
1 'polypeptide(L)'
;MKNKGFSLIEVTVAIALIGIMASIGVPKLRKQIAIGRDTKAIAILGTLRTASELYFIETGESPANVTGTPEEGSTTIEALKKLEPYLDEKTFKEIEDGNLEIGGSRTTNPDNSQVEETINYGGTIGLTFKNPNITDSSGSDGIYIWFQPAENKEYDTKGNKWTEY
;
A
#
# COMPACT_ATOMS: atom_id res chain seq x y z
N MET A 1 7.72 32.53 49.65
CA MET A 1 8.10 32.21 48.25
C MET A 1 6.94 32.65 47.35
N LYS A 2 7.16 33.56 46.39
CA LYS A 2 6.09 33.97 45.44
C LYS A 2 6.01 32.92 44.34
N ASN A 3 4.97 32.09 44.36
CA ASN A 3 4.64 31.23 43.24
C ASN A 3 4.22 32.12 42.07
N LYS A 4 5.08 32.28 41.06
CA LYS A 4 4.72 32.95 39.81
C LYS A 4 3.83 31.98 39.03
N GLY A 5 2.52 32.16 39.13
CA GLY A 5 1.56 31.51 38.24
C GLY A 5 1.61 32.13 36.85
N PHE A 6 1.28 31.35 35.82
CA PHE A 6 1.08 31.86 34.46
C PHE A 6 -0.14 32.77 34.41
N SER A 7 -0.05 33.84 33.62
CA SER A 7 -1.20 34.71 33.34
C SER A 7 -2.14 34.06 32.32
N LEU A 8 -3.44 34.31 32.46
CA LEU A 8 -4.46 33.82 31.52
C LEU A 8 -4.16 34.28 30.08
N ILE A 9 -3.65 35.50 29.92
CA ILE A 9 -3.29 36.03 28.59
C ILE A 9 -2.11 35.28 27.97
N GLU A 10 -1.13 34.85 28.77
CA GLU A 10 0.05 34.12 28.27
C GLU A 10 -0.36 32.75 27.73
N VAL A 11 -1.22 32.04 28.47
CA VAL A 11 -1.76 30.76 28.02
C VAL A 11 -2.62 30.94 26.76
N THR A 12 -3.42 31.99 26.70
CA THR A 12 -4.29 32.27 25.54
C THR A 12 -3.48 32.55 24.27
N VAL A 13 -2.44 33.39 24.36
CA VAL A 13 -1.57 33.69 23.22
C VAL A 13 -0.78 32.45 22.79
N ALA A 14 -0.29 31.65 23.73
CA ALA A 14 0.42 30.42 23.41
C ALA A 14 -0.45 29.42 22.62
N ILE A 15 -1.70 29.21 23.06
CA ILE A 15 -2.64 28.33 22.35
C ILE A 15 -2.97 28.87 20.96
N ALA A 16 -3.14 30.19 20.82
CA ALA A 16 -3.38 30.82 19.51
C ALA A 16 -2.22 30.57 18.53
N LEU A 17 -0.97 30.71 18.99
CA LEU A 17 0.22 30.44 18.17
C LEU A 17 0.35 28.96 17.81
N ILE A 18 0.10 28.04 18.76
CA ILE A 18 0.08 26.59 18.49
C ILE A 18 -0.97 26.26 17.42
N GLY A 19 -2.15 26.88 17.48
CA GLY A 19 -3.21 26.70 16.48
C GLY A 19 -2.76 27.12 15.07
N ILE A 20 -2.09 28.27 14.94
CA ILE A 20 -1.56 28.75 13.66
C ILE A 20 -0.50 27.76 13.12
N MET A 21 0.46 27.35 13.96
CA MET A 21 1.49 26.41 13.52
C MET A 21 0.92 25.03 13.13
N ALA A 22 -0.06 24.52 13.90
CA ALA A 22 -0.71 23.25 13.62
C ALA A 22 -1.44 23.28 12.26
N SER A 23 -2.09 24.40 11.91
CA SER A 23 -2.80 24.53 10.63
C SER A 23 -1.91 24.30 9.40
N ILE A 24 -0.63 24.70 9.49
CA ILE A 24 0.35 24.55 8.39
C ILE A 24 1.09 23.20 8.50
N GLY A 25 1.39 22.76 9.72
CA GLY A 25 2.19 21.56 9.97
C GLY A 25 1.45 20.24 9.70
N VAL A 26 0.19 20.14 10.14
CA VAL A 26 -0.57 18.88 10.09
C VAL A 26 -0.76 18.34 8.67
N PRO A 27 -1.16 19.15 7.66
CA PRO A 27 -1.31 18.64 6.29
C PRO A 27 0.01 18.10 5.71
N LYS A 28 1.13 18.76 5.99
CA LYS A 28 2.47 18.33 5.56
C LYS A 28 2.85 17.01 6.22
N LEU A 29 2.65 16.90 7.53
CA LEU A 29 2.93 15.67 8.27
C LEU A 29 2.09 14.50 7.76
N ARG A 30 0.78 14.73 7.53
CA ARG A 30 -0.12 13.71 6.98
C ARG A 30 0.38 13.18 5.64
N LYS A 31 0.84 14.07 4.75
CA LYS A 31 1.44 13.68 3.46
C LYS A 31 2.71 12.85 3.63
N GLN A 32 3.60 13.21 4.55
CA GLN A 32 4.83 12.45 4.78
C GLN A 32 4.57 11.05 5.35
N ILE A 33 3.63 10.93 6.29
CA ILE A 33 3.20 9.63 6.82
C ILE A 33 2.62 8.76 5.70
N ALA A 34 1.84 9.36 4.80
CA ALA A 34 1.27 8.65 3.66
C ALA A 34 2.37 8.11 2.73
N ILE A 35 3.34 8.95 2.34
CA ILE A 35 4.48 8.51 1.52
C ILE A 35 5.28 7.39 2.21
N GLY A 36 5.43 7.45 3.54
CA GLY A 36 6.10 6.40 4.31
C GLY A 36 5.37 5.07 4.26
N ARG A 37 4.03 5.08 4.34
CA ARG A 37 3.19 3.88 4.20
C ARG A 37 3.25 3.30 2.78
N ASP A 38 3.19 4.14 1.75
CA ASP A 38 3.36 3.67 0.36
C ASP A 38 4.72 3.01 0.15
N THR A 39 5.78 3.61 0.70
CA THR A 39 7.14 3.05 0.61
C THR A 39 7.24 1.71 1.32
N LYS A 40 6.58 1.56 2.49
CA LYS A 40 6.47 0.28 3.19
C LYS A 40 5.75 -0.76 2.35
N ALA A 41 4.64 -0.37 1.71
CA ALA A 41 3.88 -1.28 0.86
C ALA A 41 4.74 -1.81 -0.30
N ILE A 42 5.46 -0.93 -0.98
CA ILE A 42 6.39 -1.28 -2.07
C ILE A 42 7.52 -2.20 -1.57
N ALA A 43 8.08 -1.92 -0.38
CA ALA A 43 9.12 -2.76 0.21
C ALA A 43 8.60 -4.18 0.53
N ILE A 44 7.40 -4.29 1.09
CA ILE A 44 6.75 -5.59 1.34
C ILE A 44 6.55 -6.34 0.02
N LEU A 45 6.06 -5.69 -1.03
CA LEU A 45 5.92 -6.32 -2.35
C LEU A 45 7.26 -6.91 -2.86
N GLY A 46 8.36 -6.18 -2.69
CA GLY A 46 9.71 -6.68 -3.00
C GLY A 46 10.06 -7.95 -2.21
N THR A 47 9.83 -7.94 -0.90
CA THR A 47 10.03 -9.12 -0.04
C THR A 47 9.18 -10.30 -0.48
N LEU A 48 7.90 -10.06 -0.84
CA LEU A 48 7.00 -11.10 -1.33
C LEU A 48 7.49 -11.71 -2.64
N ARG A 49 8.00 -10.90 -3.57
CA ARG A 49 8.58 -11.39 -4.83
C ARG A 49 9.79 -12.28 -4.57
N THR A 50 10.70 -11.87 -3.69
CA THR A 50 11.86 -12.70 -3.31
C THR A 50 11.41 -14.01 -2.65
N ALA A 51 10.42 -13.97 -1.75
CA ALA A 51 9.86 -15.17 -1.13
C ALA A 51 9.21 -16.11 -2.15
N SER A 52 8.47 -15.55 -3.11
CA SER A 52 7.85 -16.29 -4.21
C SER A 52 8.87 -16.97 -5.12
N GLU A 53 9.94 -16.26 -5.49
CA GLU A 53 11.05 -16.81 -6.28
C GLU A 53 11.75 -17.94 -5.52
N LEU A 54 11.99 -17.78 -4.23
CA LEU A 54 12.61 -18.82 -3.39
C LEU A 54 11.73 -20.07 -3.29
N TYR A 55 10.42 -19.89 -3.09
CA TYR A 55 9.46 -21.01 -3.11
C TYR A 55 9.51 -21.78 -4.43
N PHE A 56 9.53 -21.07 -5.56
CA PHE A 56 9.63 -21.68 -6.88
C PHE A 56 10.94 -22.45 -7.08
N ILE A 57 12.07 -21.92 -6.59
CA ILE A 57 13.37 -22.59 -6.67
C ILE A 57 13.38 -23.89 -5.84
N GLU A 58 12.75 -23.90 -4.67
CA GLU A 58 12.76 -25.07 -3.77
C GLU A 58 11.76 -26.16 -4.19
N THR A 59 10.57 -25.76 -4.65
CA THR A 59 9.48 -26.69 -4.95
C THR A 59 9.38 -27.04 -6.44
N GLY A 60 9.87 -26.16 -7.31
CA GLY A 60 9.64 -26.24 -8.76
C GLY A 60 8.22 -25.85 -9.19
N GLU A 61 7.37 -25.42 -8.25
CA GLU A 61 5.96 -25.07 -8.49
C GLU A 61 5.73 -23.58 -8.25
N SER A 62 4.89 -22.95 -9.07
CA SER A 62 4.48 -21.56 -8.86
C SER A 62 3.56 -21.46 -7.62
N PRO A 63 3.70 -20.44 -6.75
CA PRO A 63 2.81 -20.28 -5.60
C PRO A 63 1.33 -20.21 -5.99
N ALA A 64 1.03 -19.53 -7.10
CA ALA A 64 -0.32 -19.42 -7.66
C ALA A 64 -0.45 -20.20 -8.98
N ASN A 65 -1.53 -20.97 -9.10
CA ASN A 65 -1.92 -21.57 -10.38
C ASN A 65 -2.66 -20.51 -11.22
N VAL A 66 -2.03 -20.00 -12.29
CA VAL A 66 -2.65 -18.98 -13.17
C VAL A 66 -3.22 -19.56 -14.46
N THR A 67 -3.04 -20.87 -14.69
CA THR A 67 -3.56 -21.58 -15.87
C THR A 67 -4.96 -22.15 -15.61
N GLY A 68 -6.00 -21.45 -16.11
CA GLY A 68 -7.26 -22.05 -16.54
C GLY A 68 -8.43 -22.08 -15.54
N THR A 69 -9.58 -21.56 -16.01
CA THR A 69 -10.94 -21.55 -15.40
C THR A 69 -11.12 -20.79 -14.07
N PRO A 70 -12.11 -19.88 -13.94
CA PRO A 70 -12.41 -19.16 -12.69
C PRO A 70 -12.91 -20.04 -11.53
N GLU A 71 -12.87 -21.37 -11.65
CA GLU A 71 -13.59 -22.29 -10.76
C GLU A 71 -12.72 -23.08 -9.78
N GLU A 72 -11.40 -22.94 -9.79
CA GLU A 72 -10.56 -23.39 -8.67
C GLU A 72 -9.63 -22.25 -8.26
N GLY A 73 -10.18 -21.36 -7.45
CA GLY A 73 -9.42 -20.31 -6.82
C GLY A 73 -8.34 -20.89 -5.92
N SER A 74 -7.11 -20.98 -6.42
CA SER A 74 -6.00 -20.59 -5.56
C SER A 74 -6.08 -19.07 -5.44
N THR A 75 -6.94 -18.63 -4.51
CA THR A 75 -7.09 -17.21 -4.19
C THR A 75 -5.70 -16.66 -3.85
N THR A 76 -5.42 -15.39 -4.14
CA THR A 76 -4.14 -14.76 -3.77
C THR A 76 -3.74 -15.13 -2.33
N ILE A 77 -4.71 -15.26 -1.43
CA ILE A 77 -4.56 -15.67 -0.03
C ILE A 77 -3.93 -17.06 0.12
N GLU A 78 -4.34 -18.06 -0.66
CA GLU A 78 -3.75 -19.40 -0.61
C GLU A 78 -2.29 -19.40 -1.08
N ALA A 79 -2.01 -18.68 -2.16
CA ALA A 79 -0.65 -18.52 -2.64
C ALA A 79 0.23 -17.80 -1.60
N LEU A 80 -0.31 -16.79 -0.92
CA LEU A 80 0.39 -16.09 0.17
C LEU A 80 0.66 -17.01 1.38
N LYS A 81 -0.29 -17.90 1.74
CA LYS A 81 -0.08 -18.90 2.81
C LYS A 81 1.10 -19.83 2.51
N LYS A 82 1.32 -20.21 1.26
CA LYS A 82 2.50 -21.02 0.87
C LYS A 82 3.82 -20.28 1.09
N LEU A 83 3.80 -18.95 1.10
CA LEU A 83 4.97 -18.10 1.33
C LEU A 83 5.24 -17.84 2.81
N GLU A 84 4.35 -18.24 3.73
CA GLU A 84 4.50 -18.06 5.18
C GLU A 84 5.89 -18.51 5.71
N PRO A 85 6.45 -19.68 5.32
CA PRO A 85 7.75 -20.12 5.82
C PRO A 85 8.93 -19.23 5.42
N TYR A 86 8.76 -18.40 4.38
CA TYR A 86 9.78 -17.56 3.78
C TYR A 86 9.66 -16.09 4.19
N LEU A 87 8.65 -15.77 5.00
CA LEU A 87 8.35 -14.42 5.46
C LEU A 87 8.48 -14.32 6.98
N ASP A 88 8.76 -13.13 7.47
CA ASP A 88 8.65 -12.89 8.91
C ASP A 88 7.18 -12.86 9.34
N GLU A 89 6.90 -13.32 10.56
CA GLU A 89 5.54 -13.45 11.12
C GLU A 89 4.74 -12.14 11.03
N LYS A 90 5.42 -10.99 11.19
CA LYS A 90 4.76 -9.69 11.16
C LYS A 90 4.34 -9.32 9.73
N THR A 91 5.21 -9.51 8.75
CA THR A 91 4.89 -9.28 7.34
C THR A 91 3.77 -10.20 6.88
N PHE A 92 3.81 -11.48 7.24
CA PHE A 92 2.76 -12.43 6.87
C PHE A 92 1.39 -12.03 7.43
N LYS A 93 1.29 -11.65 8.71
CA LYS A 93 0.03 -11.15 9.30
C LYS A 93 -0.50 -9.90 8.62
N GLU A 94 0.38 -9.07 8.08
CA GLU A 94 -0.01 -7.84 7.40
C GLU A 94 -0.59 -8.10 5.99
N ILE A 95 -0.23 -9.22 5.37
CA ILE A 95 -0.66 -9.59 4.01
C ILE A 95 -1.61 -10.78 3.97
N GLU A 96 -1.95 -11.39 5.11
CA GLU A 96 -2.76 -12.62 5.20
C GLU A 96 -4.09 -12.48 4.44
N ASP A 97 -4.71 -11.30 4.50
CA ASP A 97 -5.98 -10.99 3.84
C ASP A 97 -5.84 -10.65 2.34
N GLY A 98 -4.63 -10.77 1.78
CA GLY A 98 -4.31 -10.42 0.38
C GLY A 98 -4.37 -8.92 0.09
N ASN A 99 -4.46 -8.09 1.13
CA ASN A 99 -4.55 -6.64 1.04
C ASN A 99 -3.45 -6.01 1.90
N LEU A 100 -2.93 -4.87 1.44
CA LEU A 100 -1.86 -4.14 2.11
C LEU A 100 -2.27 -2.71 2.39
N GLU A 101 -1.97 -2.20 3.58
CA GLU A 101 -2.26 -0.81 3.92
C GLU A 101 -1.37 0.16 3.14
N ILE A 102 -1.99 1.17 2.53
CA ILE A 102 -1.30 2.24 1.83
C ILE A 102 -1.52 3.59 2.52
N GLY A 103 -0.64 4.53 2.23
CA GLY A 103 -0.70 5.88 2.75
C GLY A 103 -1.78 6.73 2.10
N GLY A 104 -2.09 6.44 0.85
CA GLY A 104 -3.19 7.03 0.13
C GLY A 104 -3.20 6.63 -1.34
N SER A 105 -4.25 7.04 -2.03
CA SER A 105 -4.41 6.82 -3.46
C SER A 105 -4.87 8.08 -4.16
N ARG A 106 -4.59 8.17 -5.46
CA ARG A 106 -5.13 9.20 -6.34
C ARG A 106 -5.88 8.56 -7.50
N THR A 107 -6.88 9.28 -7.99
CA THR A 107 -7.67 8.96 -9.18
C THR A 107 -7.09 9.66 -10.40
N THR A 108 -7.48 9.20 -11.59
CA THR A 108 -7.46 10.05 -12.77
C THR A 108 -8.69 10.94 -12.80
N ASN A 109 -8.51 12.18 -13.25
CA ASN A 109 -9.63 13.02 -13.61
C ASN A 109 -10.34 12.40 -14.84
N PRO A 110 -11.66 12.18 -14.77
CA PRO A 110 -12.44 11.57 -15.85
C PRO A 110 -12.42 12.37 -17.17
N ASP A 111 -12.17 13.69 -17.12
CA ASP A 111 -12.26 14.55 -18.29
C ASP A 111 -10.96 14.65 -19.10
N ASN A 112 -9.80 14.46 -18.47
CA ASN A 112 -8.50 14.68 -19.12
C ASN A 112 -7.47 13.56 -18.87
N SER A 113 -7.86 12.50 -18.14
CA SER A 113 -7.02 11.36 -17.80
C SER A 113 -5.71 11.70 -17.07
N GLN A 114 -5.59 12.92 -16.52
CA GLN A 114 -4.46 13.31 -15.67
C GLN A 114 -4.70 12.87 -14.23
N VAL A 115 -3.63 12.61 -13.50
CA VAL A 115 -3.69 12.27 -12.07
C VAL A 115 -4.25 13.46 -11.29
N GLU A 116 -5.26 13.23 -10.47
CA GLU A 116 -5.79 14.27 -9.59
C GLU A 116 -4.74 14.71 -8.55
N GLU A 117 -4.73 16.01 -8.25
CA GLU A 117 -3.89 16.55 -7.19
C GLU A 117 -4.39 16.15 -5.79
N THR A 118 -5.67 15.80 -5.69
CA THR A 118 -6.31 15.39 -4.45
C THR A 118 -5.83 14.00 -4.04
N ILE A 119 -5.30 13.88 -2.82
CA ILE A 119 -4.89 12.60 -2.24
C ILE A 119 -6.01 12.10 -1.32
N ASN A 120 -6.53 10.92 -1.63
CA ASN A 120 -7.38 10.16 -0.71
C ASN A 120 -6.47 9.41 0.26
N TYR A 121 -6.25 9.99 1.44
CA TYR A 121 -5.36 9.42 2.45
C TYR A 121 -5.92 8.14 3.07
N GLY A 122 -5.05 7.14 3.23
CA GLY A 122 -5.36 5.81 3.73
C GLY A 122 -5.94 4.89 2.65
N GLY A 123 -6.31 3.69 3.09
CA GLY A 123 -6.88 2.65 2.24
C GLY A 123 -5.99 1.41 2.17
N THR A 124 -6.47 0.43 1.43
CA THR A 124 -5.77 -0.82 1.15
C THR A 124 -5.61 -1.01 -0.36
N ILE A 125 -4.58 -1.77 -0.73
CA ILE A 125 -4.35 -2.25 -2.08
C ILE A 125 -4.30 -3.77 -2.10
N GLY A 126 -4.95 -4.39 -3.09
CA GLY A 126 -4.91 -5.84 -3.24
C GLY A 126 -3.58 -6.32 -3.80
N LEU A 127 -3.27 -7.59 -3.57
CA LEU A 127 -2.16 -8.31 -4.19
C LEU A 127 -2.69 -9.31 -5.22
N THR A 128 -1.91 -9.56 -6.27
CA THR A 128 -2.27 -10.53 -7.29
C THR A 128 -1.04 -11.16 -7.92
N PHE A 129 -1.16 -12.43 -8.30
CA PHE A 129 -0.16 -13.14 -9.10
C PHE A 129 -0.48 -13.08 -10.60
N LYS A 130 -1.59 -12.41 -10.97
CA LYS A 130 -1.95 -12.13 -12.36
C LYS A 130 -1.31 -10.81 -12.80
N ASN A 131 -0.54 -10.84 -13.88
CA ASN A 131 0.03 -9.62 -14.44
C ASN A 131 -1.11 -8.66 -14.88
N PRO A 132 -1.21 -7.45 -14.29
CA PRO A 132 -2.27 -6.51 -14.58
C PRO A 132 -2.17 -5.90 -16.00
N ASN A 133 -1.00 -5.99 -16.64
CA ASN A 133 -0.76 -5.44 -17.97
C ASN A 133 -1.08 -6.43 -19.10
N ILE A 134 -1.49 -7.66 -18.78
CA ILE A 134 -1.81 -8.71 -19.76
C ILE A 134 -3.26 -9.12 -19.61
N THR A 135 -4.02 -9.05 -20.70
CA THR A 135 -5.44 -9.43 -20.74
C THR A 135 -5.64 -10.94 -20.64
N ASP A 136 -4.71 -11.72 -21.20
CA ASP A 136 -4.77 -13.17 -21.24
C ASP A 136 -3.97 -13.80 -20.09
N SER A 137 -4.62 -14.69 -19.33
CA SER A 137 -4.00 -15.40 -18.19
C SER A 137 -2.80 -16.26 -18.59
N SER A 138 -2.59 -16.53 -19.89
CA SER A 138 -1.47 -17.29 -20.44
C SER A 138 -0.12 -16.55 -20.34
N GLY A 139 -0.12 -15.25 -20.05
CA GLY A 139 1.11 -14.47 -19.87
C GLY A 139 1.55 -14.30 -18.42
N SER A 140 0.82 -14.86 -17.46
CA SER A 140 1.21 -14.81 -16.05
C SER A 140 1.91 -16.10 -15.63
N ASP A 141 3.06 -15.95 -14.96
CA ASP A 141 3.89 -17.07 -14.49
C ASP A 141 3.41 -17.67 -13.16
N GLY A 142 2.54 -16.95 -12.43
CA GLY A 142 2.09 -17.35 -11.09
C GLY A 142 3.15 -17.21 -9.99
N ILE A 143 4.29 -16.62 -10.34
CA ILE A 143 5.45 -16.39 -9.47
C ILE A 143 5.53 -14.90 -9.15
N TYR A 144 5.43 -14.04 -10.15
CA TYR A 144 5.58 -12.60 -9.93
C TYR A 144 4.32 -11.99 -9.33
N ILE A 145 4.51 -11.24 -8.24
CA ILE A 145 3.42 -10.59 -7.50
C ILE A 145 3.30 -9.13 -7.94
N TRP A 146 2.07 -8.68 -8.10
CA TRP A 146 1.69 -7.34 -8.52
C TRP A 146 0.71 -6.72 -7.53
N PHE A 147 0.66 -5.39 -7.53
CA PHE A 147 -0.44 -4.68 -6.91
C PHE A 147 -1.69 -4.73 -7.80
N GLN A 148 -2.84 -4.96 -7.16
CA GLN A 148 -4.16 -4.89 -7.76
C GLN A 148 -4.94 -3.74 -7.10
N PRO A 149 -4.84 -2.51 -7.62
CA PRO A 149 -5.63 -1.40 -7.12
C PRO A 149 -7.12 -1.62 -7.44
N ALA A 150 -7.99 -1.19 -6.53
CA ALA A 150 -9.42 -1.09 -6.80
C ALA A 150 -9.70 0.08 -7.75
N GLU A 151 -10.88 0.07 -8.38
CA GLU A 151 -11.35 1.20 -9.20
C GLU A 151 -11.21 2.52 -8.43
N ASN A 152 -10.72 3.57 -9.12
CA ASN A 152 -10.47 4.89 -8.55
C ASN A 152 -9.33 4.95 -7.49
N LYS A 153 -8.41 3.99 -7.47
CA LYS A 153 -7.21 4.01 -6.60
C LYS A 153 -5.93 3.65 -7.34
N GLU A 154 -5.82 4.06 -8.60
CA GLU A 154 -4.79 3.59 -9.53
C GLU A 154 -3.38 4.12 -9.23
N TYR A 155 -3.28 5.26 -8.55
CA TYR A 155 -1.99 5.94 -8.32
C TYR A 155 -1.63 6.04 -6.83
N ASP A 156 -0.33 6.04 -6.55
CA ASP A 156 0.24 6.28 -5.23
C ASP A 156 0.12 7.75 -4.79
N THR A 157 0.58 8.07 -3.58
CA THR A 157 0.57 9.45 -3.07
C THR A 157 1.49 10.40 -3.85
N LYS A 158 2.39 9.90 -4.70
CA LYS A 158 3.32 10.67 -5.54
C LYS A 158 2.81 10.88 -6.97
N GLY A 159 1.84 10.09 -7.43
CA GLY A 159 1.29 10.10 -8.79
C GLY A 159 1.84 9.02 -9.72
N ASN A 160 2.49 7.98 -9.20
CA ASN A 160 2.92 6.81 -9.97
C ASN A 160 1.82 5.74 -9.95
N LYS A 161 1.66 4.95 -11.01
CA LYS A 161 0.67 3.86 -11.03
C LYS A 161 1.12 2.71 -10.15
N TRP A 162 0.21 2.15 -9.37
CA TRP A 162 0.50 0.99 -8.54
C TRP A 162 0.91 -0.25 -9.35
N THR A 163 0.35 -0.41 -10.55
CA THR A 163 0.62 -1.55 -11.44
C THR A 163 1.99 -1.50 -12.12
N GLU A 164 2.73 -0.39 -11.98
CA GLU A 164 4.07 -0.21 -12.57
C GLU A 164 5.21 -0.56 -11.60
N TYR A 165 4.90 -0.81 -10.32
CA TYR A 165 5.85 -1.30 -9.32
C TYR A 165 6.03 -2.80 -9.40
#